data_AF-A0A7C4CC16-F1
#
_entry.id   AF-A0A7C4CC16-F1
#
_cell.length_a   1.000
_cell.length_b   1.000
_cell.length_c   1.000
_cell.angle_alpha   90.00
_cell.angle_beta   90.00
_cell.angle_gamma   90.00
#
_symmetry.space_group_name_H-M   'P 1'
#
loop_
_entity.id
_entity.type
_entity.pdbx_description
1 polymer ?
#
loop_
_entity_poly.entity_id
_entity_poly.type
_entity_poly.pdbx_seq_one_letter_code
_entity_poly.pdbx_strand_id
1 'polypeptide(L)'
;MDDQRVGSDSEPDGTHPQTLPLPILETFGPAPEDGVISGPPLPGPLHPSSRNGGNRPVVRPARHVVSPRSHEFRRRFFPQATRADWCDWKWQLRNRIRDGKSLRRVFELVPEEEAALDRMGGRLPVGITPYYASLIRRTDSADPLRKTMVPVLSEFTRTEGEADDPLGEDGHMPVPGLVHRYPDRVLFLVTNFCATYCRYCTRARMVGQTGEYHFNPDQYQRALDYIAAHPEIRDVLLSGGDPLTMMDERLEWLLSRLREIRHVEFVRLGTKIPA
;
A
#
# COMPACT_ATOMS: atom_id res chain seq x y z
N MET A 1 -24.42 51.58 20.01
CA MET A 1 -24.16 51.39 18.57
C MET A 1 -22.87 50.61 18.45
N ASP A 2 -22.71 49.52 19.20
CA ASP A 2 -23.30 48.16 19.05
C ASP A 2 -22.20 47.31 18.38
N ASP A 3 -21.35 46.59 19.12
CA ASP A 3 -21.58 45.36 19.90
C ASP A 3 -22.33 44.26 19.13
N GLN A 4 -21.57 43.37 18.47
CA GLN A 4 -22.04 42.07 17.99
C GLN A 4 -21.02 40.97 18.32
N ARG A 5 -21.12 40.51 19.56
CA ARG A 5 -21.19 39.12 20.05
C ARG A 5 -20.49 38.00 19.25
N VAL A 6 -19.54 37.40 19.96
CA VAL A 6 -19.06 36.02 19.86
C VAL A 6 -20.25 35.05 19.89
N GLY A 7 -20.39 34.24 18.86
CA GLY A 7 -21.35 33.14 18.82
C GLY A 7 -20.92 32.02 19.76
N SER A 8 -21.77 31.73 20.74
CA SER A 8 -21.70 30.55 21.59
C SER A 8 -22.36 29.38 20.86
N ASP A 9 -21.56 28.39 20.44
CA ASP A 9 -22.08 27.11 19.94
C ASP A 9 -22.57 26.27 21.11
N SER A 10 -23.83 26.49 21.50
CA SER A 10 -24.62 25.52 22.26
C SER A 10 -25.10 24.42 21.32
N GLU A 11 -24.66 23.17 21.55
CA GLU A 11 -25.16 21.99 20.84
C GLU A 11 -26.68 21.85 21.02
N PRO A 12 -27.46 21.60 19.96
CA PRO A 12 -28.88 21.31 20.10
C PRO A 12 -29.12 19.87 20.55
N ASP A 13 -30.11 19.75 21.43
CA ASP A 13 -30.53 18.58 22.18
C ASP A 13 -30.77 17.33 21.32
N GLY A 14 -30.34 16.18 21.85
CA GLY A 14 -30.26 14.91 21.14
C GLY A 14 -31.63 14.38 20.70
N THR A 15 -31.79 14.20 19.38
CA THR A 15 -32.73 13.23 18.81
C THR A 15 -31.97 12.39 17.78
N HIS A 16 -31.54 11.20 18.20
CA HIS A 16 -30.87 10.24 17.34
C HIS A 16 -31.83 9.77 16.22
N PRO A 17 -31.45 9.90 14.93
CA PRO A 17 -32.17 9.18 13.88
C PRO A 17 -31.93 7.68 14.06
N GLN A 18 -33.02 6.91 13.98
CA GLN A 18 -33.09 5.48 14.25
C GLN A 18 -32.00 4.72 13.49
N THR A 19 -31.19 3.98 14.25
CA THR A 19 -30.22 3.02 13.74
C THR A 19 -30.93 1.94 12.94
N LEU A 20 -30.66 1.88 11.63
CA LEU A 20 -31.02 0.73 10.81
C LEU A 20 -30.20 -0.48 11.29
N PRO A 21 -30.83 -1.60 11.71
CA PRO A 21 -30.10 -2.76 12.19
C PRO A 21 -29.43 -3.48 11.02
N LEU A 22 -28.09 -3.52 11.03
CA LEU A 22 -27.33 -4.45 10.20
C LEU A 22 -27.58 -5.87 10.73
N PRO A 23 -27.88 -6.87 9.88
CA PRO A 23 -28.06 -8.24 10.35
C PRO A 23 -26.72 -8.78 10.86
N ILE A 24 -26.64 -8.90 12.18
CA ILE A 24 -25.58 -9.60 12.89
C ILE A 24 -25.67 -11.08 12.47
N LEU A 25 -24.57 -11.61 11.94
CA LEU A 25 -24.35 -13.04 11.75
C LEU A 25 -24.19 -13.69 13.14
N GLU A 26 -25.32 -13.96 13.80
CA GLU A 26 -25.38 -14.77 15.01
C GLU A 26 -26.19 -16.03 14.71
N THR A 27 -25.49 -17.15 14.56
CA THR A 27 -25.90 -18.51 14.99
C THR A 27 -24.72 -19.44 14.75
N PHE A 28 -23.78 -19.48 15.71
CA PHE A 28 -22.99 -20.69 15.94
C PHE A 28 -23.56 -21.37 17.18
N GLY A 29 -24.03 -22.61 17.01
CA GLY A 29 -24.55 -23.42 18.10
C GLY A 29 -23.48 -23.75 19.16
N PRO A 30 -23.89 -24.30 20.32
CA PRO A 30 -22.97 -24.62 21.40
C PRO A 30 -21.93 -25.65 20.94
N ALA A 31 -20.67 -25.40 21.31
CA ALA A 31 -19.55 -26.30 21.05
C ALA A 31 -19.74 -27.62 21.83
N PRO A 32 -19.38 -28.78 21.26
CA PRO A 32 -19.35 -30.04 22.01
C PRO A 32 -18.20 -30.01 23.04
N GLU A 33 -18.50 -30.45 24.25
CA GLU A 33 -17.52 -30.63 25.33
C GLU A 33 -16.60 -31.85 25.06
N ASP A 34 -15.37 -31.71 25.56
CA ASP A 34 -14.32 -32.71 25.75
C ASP A 34 -13.47 -33.19 24.54
N GLY A 35 -12.28 -32.56 24.44
CA GLY A 35 -11.15 -33.06 23.65
C GLY A 35 -9.92 -32.15 23.79
N VAL A 36 -9.10 -32.37 24.83
CA VAL A 36 -7.83 -31.65 25.03
C VAL A 36 -6.87 -32.02 23.88
N ILE A 37 -6.68 -31.11 22.91
CA ILE A 37 -5.60 -31.21 21.93
C ILE A 37 -4.36 -30.53 22.53
N SER A 38 -3.41 -31.33 23.02
CA SER A 38 -2.11 -30.84 23.48
C SER A 38 -1.24 -30.42 22.29
N GLY A 39 -1.10 -29.11 22.06
CA GLY A 39 -0.05 -28.56 21.20
C GLY A 39 1.34 -28.69 21.86
N PRO A 40 2.43 -28.73 21.08
CA PRO A 40 3.78 -28.75 21.65
C PRO A 40 4.03 -27.48 22.48
N PRO A 41 4.80 -27.55 23.57
CA PRO A 41 5.02 -26.41 24.45
C PRO A 41 5.75 -25.28 23.71
N LEU A 42 5.33 -24.04 24.00
CA LEU A 42 5.99 -22.84 23.51
C LEU A 42 7.45 -22.83 23.99
N PRO A 43 8.43 -22.49 23.13
CA PRO A 43 9.81 -22.35 23.56
C PRO A 43 9.93 -21.22 24.58
N GLY A 44 10.64 -21.48 25.68
CA GLY A 44 10.88 -20.52 26.75
C GLY A 44 11.67 -19.27 26.30
N PRO A 45 11.77 -18.25 27.16
CA PRO A 45 12.45 -17.01 26.84
C PRO A 45 13.92 -17.27 26.49
N LEU A 46 14.33 -16.76 25.32
CA LEU A 46 15.70 -16.90 24.82
C LEU A 46 16.65 -16.04 25.67
N HIS A 47 17.44 -16.70 26.53
CA HIS A 47 18.60 -16.06 27.13
C HIS A 47 19.74 -15.94 26.10
N PRO A 48 20.49 -14.82 26.08
CA PRO A 48 21.61 -14.65 25.16
C PRO A 48 22.76 -15.58 25.56
N SER A 49 22.89 -16.71 24.87
CA SER A 49 24.09 -17.54 24.99
C SER A 49 25.24 -16.85 24.27
N SER A 50 26.28 -16.47 25.02
CA SER A 50 27.61 -16.14 24.49
C SER A 50 28.06 -17.24 23.53
N ARG A 51 28.29 -16.90 22.25
CA ARG A 51 28.94 -17.77 21.28
C ARG A 51 30.12 -17.05 20.64
N ASN A 52 31.29 -17.42 21.12
CA ASN A 52 32.56 -17.26 20.44
C ASN A 52 32.65 -18.34 19.34
N GLY A 53 33.10 -17.99 18.13
CA GLY A 53 33.40 -18.96 17.07
C GLY A 53 32.76 -18.62 15.72
N GLY A 54 33.59 -18.22 14.76
CA GLY A 54 33.21 -17.74 13.43
C GLY A 54 32.19 -18.62 12.71
N ASN A 55 31.04 -18.03 12.42
CA ASN A 55 30.03 -18.62 11.56
C ASN A 55 29.72 -17.57 10.48
N ARG A 56 30.37 -17.66 9.30
CA ARG A 56 29.89 -16.92 8.14
C ARG A 56 28.47 -17.42 7.88
N PRO A 57 27.45 -16.56 7.84
CA PRO A 57 26.09 -17.02 7.55
C PRO A 57 26.10 -17.65 6.16
N VAL A 58 25.85 -18.97 6.11
CA VAL A 58 25.56 -19.65 4.86
C VAL A 58 24.17 -19.17 4.44
N VAL A 59 24.13 -18.08 3.68
CA VAL A 59 22.90 -17.61 3.02
C VAL A 59 22.53 -18.66 2.00
N ARG A 60 21.61 -19.57 2.36
CA ARG A 60 20.96 -20.42 1.38
C ARG A 60 20.22 -19.49 0.41
N PRO A 61 20.49 -19.53 -0.91
CA PRO A 61 19.76 -18.68 -1.83
C PRO A 61 18.28 -19.01 -1.70
N ALA A 62 17.47 -18.00 -1.37
CA ALA A 62 16.03 -18.16 -1.31
C ALA A 62 15.57 -18.74 -2.65
N ARG A 63 15.08 -19.97 -2.65
CA ARG A 63 14.61 -20.61 -3.87
C ARG A 63 13.27 -19.97 -4.20
N HIS A 64 13.28 -18.88 -4.95
CA HIS A 64 12.05 -18.19 -5.37
C HIS A 64 11.11 -19.20 -6.04
N VAL A 65 9.99 -19.51 -5.39
CA VAL A 65 9.03 -20.49 -5.89
C VAL A 65 8.19 -19.80 -6.96
N VAL A 66 8.26 -20.30 -8.20
CA VAL A 66 7.40 -19.85 -9.29
C VAL A 66 6.30 -20.88 -9.45
N SER A 67 5.05 -20.48 -9.25
CA SER A 67 3.90 -21.38 -9.39
C SER A 67 3.79 -21.91 -10.84
N PRO A 68 3.20 -23.11 -11.06
CA PRO A 68 2.96 -23.62 -12.41
C PRO A 68 2.17 -22.64 -13.29
N ARG A 69 1.17 -21.97 -12.68
CA ARG A 69 0.37 -20.92 -13.33
C ARG A 69 1.22 -19.74 -13.78
N SER A 70 2.05 -19.19 -12.89
CA SER A 70 2.96 -18.09 -13.22
C SER A 70 4.00 -18.48 -14.26
N HIS A 71 4.47 -19.72 -14.22
CA HIS A 71 5.40 -20.26 -15.21
C HIS A 71 4.77 -20.35 -16.62
N GLU A 72 3.54 -20.88 -16.71
CA GLU A 72 2.79 -20.94 -17.97
C GLU A 72 2.49 -19.54 -18.51
N PHE A 73 2.04 -18.64 -17.64
CA PHE A 73 1.79 -17.24 -17.98
C PHE A 73 3.04 -16.57 -18.54
N ARG A 74 4.20 -16.74 -17.88
CA ARG A 74 5.49 -16.24 -18.39
C ARG A 74 5.79 -16.80 -19.78
N ARG A 75 5.69 -18.11 -19.98
CA ARG A 75 5.95 -18.73 -21.30
C ARG A 75 5.05 -18.17 -22.40
N ARG A 76 3.78 -17.89 -22.09
CA ARG A 76 2.80 -17.39 -23.06
C ARG A 76 2.99 -15.91 -23.40
N PHE A 77 3.18 -15.05 -22.39
CA PHE A 77 3.17 -13.59 -22.59
C PHE A 77 4.56 -12.94 -22.53
N PHE A 78 5.54 -13.63 -21.96
CA PHE A 78 6.92 -13.16 -21.84
C PHE A 78 7.89 -14.29 -22.22
N PRO A 79 7.80 -14.86 -23.44
CA PRO A 79 8.54 -16.07 -23.82
C PRO A 79 10.06 -15.90 -23.77
N GLN A 80 10.55 -14.67 -23.91
CA GLN A 80 11.97 -14.33 -23.83
C GLN A 80 12.48 -14.16 -22.40
N ALA A 81 11.58 -14.10 -21.40
CA ALA A 81 11.98 -13.92 -20.01
C ALA A 81 12.44 -15.24 -19.42
N THR A 82 13.66 -15.25 -18.89
CA THR A 82 14.19 -16.39 -18.14
C THR A 82 13.51 -16.51 -16.78
N ARG A 83 13.80 -17.60 -16.07
CA ARG A 83 13.38 -17.70 -14.66
C ARG A 83 14.07 -16.66 -13.77
N ALA A 84 15.32 -16.31 -14.07
CA ALA A 84 16.05 -15.30 -13.31
C ALA A 84 15.39 -13.93 -13.49
N ASP A 85 15.03 -13.56 -14.73
CA ASP A 85 14.29 -12.33 -15.03
C ASP A 85 12.95 -12.28 -14.28
N TRP A 86 12.21 -13.39 -14.27
CA TRP A 86 10.94 -13.46 -13.56
C TRP A 86 11.08 -13.20 -12.05
N CYS A 87 12.19 -13.61 -11.45
CA CYS A 87 12.49 -13.41 -10.03
C CYS A 87 13.18 -12.06 -9.75
N ASP A 88 13.56 -11.29 -10.77
CA ASP A 88 14.08 -9.94 -10.61
C ASP A 88 12.92 -8.92 -10.51
N TRP A 89 12.79 -8.28 -9.35
CA TRP A 89 11.78 -7.25 -9.13
C TRP A 89 11.95 -6.06 -10.07
N LYS A 90 13.18 -5.71 -10.46
CA LYS A 90 13.45 -4.62 -11.41
C LYS A 90 12.92 -5.00 -12.79
N TRP A 91 13.07 -6.26 -13.20
CA TRP A 91 12.45 -6.76 -14.42
C TRP A 91 10.92 -6.72 -14.35
N GLN A 92 10.32 -7.12 -13.22
CA GLN A 92 8.86 -7.02 -13.01
C GLN A 92 8.36 -5.58 -13.17
N LEU A 93 9.07 -4.59 -12.60
CA LEU A 93 8.71 -3.18 -12.70
C LEU A 93 8.90 -2.60 -14.11
N ARG A 94 9.96 -3.01 -14.83
CA ARG A 94 10.19 -2.60 -16.22
C ARG A 94 9.13 -3.15 -17.18
N ASN A 95 8.63 -4.35 -16.93
CA ASN A 95 7.71 -5.08 -17.81
C ASN A 95 6.24 -5.00 -17.39
N ARG A 96 5.87 -4.00 -16.58
CA ARG A 96 4.47 -3.82 -16.19
C ARG A 96 3.56 -3.61 -17.41
N ILE A 97 2.36 -4.12 -17.28
CA ILE A 97 1.22 -3.79 -18.14
C ILE A 97 0.77 -2.37 -17.76
N ARG A 98 0.79 -1.45 -18.73
CA ARG A 98 0.64 0.00 -18.48
C ARG A 98 -0.35 0.72 -19.42
N ASP A 99 -0.81 0.04 -20.45
CA ASP A 99 -1.65 0.62 -21.49
C ASP A 99 -2.69 -0.40 -22.00
N GLY A 100 -3.69 0.08 -22.73
CA GLY A 100 -4.74 -0.78 -23.26
C GLY A 100 -4.21 -1.86 -24.21
N LYS A 101 -3.15 -1.58 -24.99
CA LYS A 101 -2.54 -2.56 -25.89
C LYS A 101 -1.95 -3.75 -25.12
N SER A 102 -1.19 -3.48 -24.07
CA SER A 102 -0.60 -4.50 -23.20
C SER A 102 -1.63 -5.21 -22.36
N LEU A 103 -2.72 -4.54 -21.97
CA LEU A 103 -3.84 -5.14 -21.24
C LEU A 103 -4.63 -6.13 -22.13
N ARG A 104 -5.03 -5.72 -23.34
CA ARG A 104 -5.71 -6.57 -24.34
C ARG A 104 -4.89 -7.79 -24.77
N ARG A 105 -3.56 -7.66 -24.73
CA ARG A 105 -2.64 -8.77 -25.00
C ARG A 105 -2.75 -9.87 -23.94
N VAL A 106 -3.01 -9.51 -22.69
CA VAL A 106 -2.98 -10.41 -21.53
C VAL A 106 -4.38 -10.88 -21.13
N PHE A 107 -5.34 -9.96 -21.11
CA PHE A 107 -6.70 -10.17 -20.65
C PHE A 107 -7.69 -10.11 -21.82
N GLU A 108 -8.71 -10.95 -21.75
CA GLU A 108 -9.90 -10.81 -22.60
C GLU A 108 -10.80 -9.78 -21.91
N LEU A 109 -10.83 -8.57 -22.45
CA LEU A 109 -11.52 -7.44 -21.84
C LEU A 109 -13.00 -7.46 -22.19
N VAL A 110 -13.85 -7.13 -21.21
CA VAL A 110 -15.27 -6.90 -21.46
C VAL A 110 -15.51 -5.48 -21.97
N PRO A 111 -16.64 -5.19 -22.65
CA PRO A 111 -16.89 -3.86 -23.22
C PRO A 111 -16.77 -2.70 -22.22
N GLU A 112 -17.11 -2.93 -20.95
CA GLU A 112 -16.97 -1.93 -19.89
C GLU A 112 -15.49 -1.58 -19.60
N GLU A 113 -14.62 -2.59 -19.52
CA GLU A 113 -13.18 -2.39 -19.28
C GLU A 113 -12.53 -1.72 -20.50
N GLU A 114 -12.96 -2.09 -21.71
CA GLU A 114 -12.53 -1.45 -22.96
C GLU A 114 -12.87 0.04 -22.97
N ALA A 115 -14.13 0.38 -22.70
CA ALA A 115 -14.58 1.76 -22.65
C ALA A 115 -13.90 2.57 -21.54
N ALA A 116 -13.58 1.93 -20.40
CA ALA A 116 -12.83 2.56 -19.32
C ALA A 116 -11.41 2.95 -19.76
N LEU A 117 -10.71 2.09 -20.51
CA LEU A 117 -9.37 2.36 -21.01
C LEU A 117 -9.31 3.56 -21.95
N ASP A 118 -10.32 3.71 -22.81
CA ASP A 118 -10.40 4.83 -23.77
C ASP A 118 -10.65 6.17 -23.05
N ARG A 119 -11.19 6.15 -21.83
CA ARG A 119 -11.53 7.34 -21.03
C ARG A 119 -10.45 7.75 -20.01
N MET A 120 -9.37 6.97 -19.83
CA MET A 120 -8.41 7.14 -18.72
C MET A 120 -7.62 8.46 -18.66
N GLY A 121 -7.75 9.37 -19.63
CA GLY A 121 -6.97 10.62 -19.71
C GLY A 121 -6.95 11.43 -18.40
N GLY A 122 -5.84 11.36 -17.66
CA GLY A 122 -5.58 12.14 -16.44
C GLY A 122 -5.93 11.48 -15.10
N ARG A 123 -6.43 10.23 -15.09
CA ARG A 123 -6.77 9.49 -13.87
C ARG A 123 -5.69 8.48 -13.48
N LEU A 124 -5.94 7.70 -12.41
CA LEU A 124 -5.04 6.65 -11.93
C LEU A 124 -4.59 5.73 -13.08
N PRO A 125 -3.28 5.69 -13.42
CA PRO A 125 -2.79 4.90 -14.55
C PRO A 125 -2.92 3.40 -14.29
N VAL A 126 -2.89 2.62 -15.38
CA VAL A 126 -2.74 1.17 -15.28
C VAL A 126 -1.29 0.84 -14.93
N GLY A 127 -1.11 -0.03 -13.95
CA GLY A 127 0.19 -0.58 -13.60
C GLY A 127 -0.01 -1.94 -12.96
N ILE A 128 0.32 -3.00 -13.68
CA ILE A 128 0.20 -4.38 -13.19
C ILE A 128 1.52 -5.09 -13.49
N THR A 129 2.19 -5.65 -12.48
CA THR A 129 3.41 -6.44 -12.70
C THR A 129 3.07 -7.74 -13.45
N PRO A 130 4.00 -8.29 -14.26
CA PRO A 130 3.81 -9.61 -14.88
C PRO A 130 3.42 -10.70 -13.87
N TYR A 131 4.04 -10.69 -12.68
CA TYR A 131 3.70 -11.61 -11.61
C TYR A 131 2.24 -11.47 -11.16
N TYR A 132 1.80 -10.26 -10.81
CA TYR A 132 0.42 -10.05 -10.33
C TYR A 132 -0.60 -10.36 -11.43
N ALA A 133 -0.30 -10.01 -12.68
CA ALA A 133 -1.13 -10.36 -13.83
C ALA A 133 -1.26 -11.88 -14.02
N SER A 134 -0.23 -12.65 -13.65
CA SER A 134 -0.28 -14.12 -13.71
C SER A 134 -1.26 -14.75 -12.72
N LEU A 135 -1.62 -14.02 -11.65
CA LEU A 135 -2.57 -14.46 -10.62
C LEU A 135 -4.03 -14.14 -10.98
N ILE A 136 -4.26 -13.27 -11.96
CA ILE A 136 -5.59 -12.82 -12.37
C ILE A 136 -6.15 -13.75 -13.45
N ARG A 137 -7.43 -14.14 -13.36
CA ARG A 137 -8.09 -14.91 -14.43
C ARG A 137 -8.28 -14.04 -15.67
N ARG A 138 -7.91 -14.59 -16.83
CA ARG A 138 -7.87 -13.84 -18.10
C ARG A 138 -9.24 -13.47 -18.65
N THR A 139 -10.23 -14.33 -18.43
CA THR A 139 -11.54 -14.30 -19.09
C THR A 139 -12.70 -13.99 -18.13
N ASP A 140 -12.42 -13.93 -16.83
CA ASP A 140 -13.41 -13.77 -15.77
C ASP A 140 -13.32 -12.34 -15.22
N SER A 141 -14.23 -11.46 -15.65
CA SER A 141 -14.32 -10.08 -15.15
C SER A 141 -14.73 -10.00 -13.67
N ALA A 142 -15.33 -11.07 -13.14
CA ALA A 142 -15.74 -11.14 -11.73
C ALA A 142 -14.60 -11.58 -10.80
N ASP A 143 -13.45 -12.00 -11.33
CA ASP A 143 -12.28 -12.38 -10.55
C ASP A 143 -11.90 -11.28 -9.55
N PRO A 144 -11.73 -11.61 -8.26
CA PRO A 144 -11.53 -10.62 -7.22
C PRO A 144 -10.23 -9.83 -7.42
N LEU A 145 -9.15 -10.47 -7.88
CA LEU A 145 -7.89 -9.78 -8.15
C LEU A 145 -8.00 -8.88 -9.37
N ARG A 146 -8.78 -9.28 -10.38
CA ARG A 146 -9.03 -8.46 -11.56
C ARG A 146 -9.69 -7.13 -11.20
N LYS A 147 -10.73 -7.16 -10.37
CA LYS A 147 -11.42 -5.95 -9.86
C LYS A 147 -10.47 -5.00 -9.12
N THR A 148 -9.36 -5.51 -8.59
CA THR A 148 -8.35 -4.66 -7.93
C THR A 148 -7.42 -3.92 -8.89
N MET A 149 -7.36 -4.32 -10.16
CA MET A 149 -6.29 -3.89 -11.09
C MET A 149 -6.77 -3.40 -12.46
N VAL A 150 -7.85 -3.94 -13.00
CA VAL A 150 -8.36 -3.59 -14.33
C VAL A 150 -9.41 -2.48 -14.18
N PRO A 151 -9.28 -1.36 -14.91
CA PRO A 151 -10.20 -0.24 -14.76
C PRO A 151 -11.59 -0.52 -15.32
N VAL A 152 -12.60 0.08 -14.73
CA VAL A 152 -14.01 0.01 -15.17
C VAL A 152 -14.64 1.40 -15.28
N LEU A 153 -15.77 1.50 -16.00
CA LEU A 153 -16.42 2.80 -16.25
C LEU A 153 -16.98 3.44 -14.97
N SER A 154 -17.38 2.64 -13.99
CA SER A 154 -17.93 3.14 -12.72
C SER A 154 -16.93 4.01 -11.95
N GLU A 155 -15.62 3.82 -12.16
CA GLU A 155 -14.61 4.67 -11.55
C GLU A 155 -14.73 6.13 -11.98
N PHE A 156 -15.32 6.39 -13.16
CA PHE A 156 -15.51 7.73 -13.72
C PHE A 156 -16.75 8.46 -13.19
N THR A 157 -17.55 7.77 -12.40
CA THR A 157 -18.71 8.34 -11.72
C THR A 157 -18.29 8.79 -10.32
N ARG A 158 -18.50 10.06 -9.99
CA ARG A 158 -18.30 10.60 -8.65
C ARG A 158 -19.66 10.68 -7.95
N THR A 159 -19.80 10.08 -6.77
CA THR A 159 -21.03 10.16 -5.97
C THR A 159 -20.96 11.24 -4.90
N GLU A 160 -22.10 11.57 -4.31
CA GLU A 160 -22.16 12.41 -3.11
C GLU A 160 -21.32 11.78 -1.98
N GLY A 161 -20.59 12.62 -1.24
CA GLY A 161 -19.67 12.18 -0.19
C GLY A 161 -18.25 11.83 -0.67
N GLU A 162 -17.99 11.76 -1.98
CA GLU A 162 -16.64 11.54 -2.50
C GLU A 162 -15.78 12.82 -2.47
N ALA A 163 -14.55 12.67 -1.97
CA ALA A 163 -13.53 13.71 -1.94
C ALA A 163 -12.22 13.19 -2.55
N ASP A 164 -11.43 14.08 -3.14
CA ASP A 164 -10.12 13.72 -3.70
C ASP A 164 -9.11 13.37 -2.58
N ASP A 165 -9.25 14.03 -1.43
CA ASP A 165 -8.55 13.72 -0.17
C ASP A 165 -9.55 13.34 0.94
N PRO A 166 -10.11 12.13 0.92
CA PRO A 166 -11.12 11.71 1.89
C PRO A 166 -10.56 11.53 3.30
N LEU A 167 -9.24 11.53 3.46
CA LEU A 167 -8.56 11.35 4.74
C LEU A 167 -8.05 12.68 5.33
N GLY A 168 -8.19 13.79 4.60
CA GLY A 168 -7.71 15.11 5.00
C GLY A 168 -6.19 15.17 5.21
N GLU A 169 -5.42 14.34 4.51
CA GLU A 169 -3.97 14.23 4.66
C GLU A 169 -3.27 15.57 4.38
N ASP A 170 -3.74 16.30 3.37
CA ASP A 170 -3.10 17.54 2.92
C ASP A 170 -3.23 18.64 3.99
N GLY A 171 -4.36 18.67 4.71
CA GLY A 171 -4.59 19.59 5.83
C GLY A 171 -3.78 19.27 7.09
N HIS A 172 -3.28 18.04 7.21
CA HIS A 172 -2.44 17.58 8.32
C HIS A 172 -0.95 17.51 7.94
N MET A 173 -0.53 18.23 6.91
CA MET A 173 0.82 18.15 6.36
C MET A 173 1.69 19.36 6.78
N PRO A 174 2.34 19.34 7.97
CA PRO A 174 3.18 20.45 8.44
C PRO A 174 4.35 20.78 7.49
N VAL A 175 4.86 19.78 6.77
CA VAL A 175 5.84 19.95 5.70
C VAL A 175 5.53 18.99 4.55
N PRO A 176 5.84 19.34 3.29
CA PRO A 176 5.47 18.52 2.13
C PRO A 176 5.88 17.04 2.27
N GLY A 177 4.91 16.14 2.14
CA GLY A 177 5.09 14.69 2.23
C GLY A 177 5.13 14.12 3.64
N LEU A 178 4.97 14.92 4.70
CA LEU A 178 4.88 14.43 6.07
C LEU A 178 3.53 14.78 6.67
N VAL A 179 2.68 13.78 6.93
CA VAL A 179 1.36 13.95 7.52
C VAL A 179 1.43 13.66 9.02
N HIS A 180 1.07 14.63 9.85
CA HIS A 180 1.05 14.56 11.30
C HIS A 180 -0.37 14.80 11.83
N ARG A 181 -1.19 13.73 11.78
CA ARG A 181 -2.59 13.77 12.23
C ARG A 181 -2.77 13.35 13.70
N TYR A 182 -1.89 12.50 14.20
CA TYR A 182 -1.99 11.91 15.53
C TYR A 182 -0.85 12.39 16.42
N PRO A 183 -1.04 12.50 17.75
CA PRO A 183 -0.07 13.16 18.62
C PRO A 183 1.34 12.57 18.63
N ASP A 184 1.51 11.27 18.41
CA ASP A 184 2.77 10.56 18.65
C ASP A 184 3.36 9.89 17.40
N ARG A 185 2.76 10.12 16.23
CA ARG A 185 3.13 9.40 15.01
C ARG A 185 2.86 10.16 13.73
N VAL A 186 3.71 9.91 12.74
CA VAL A 186 3.66 10.54 11.42
C VAL A 186 3.61 9.52 10.29
N LEU A 187 2.98 9.93 9.20
CA LEU A 187 2.97 9.23 7.93
C LEU A 187 3.87 9.99 6.96
N PHE A 188 4.96 9.36 6.53
CA PHE A 188 5.95 9.94 5.63
C PHE A 188 5.77 9.36 4.21
N LEU A 189 5.26 10.18 3.31
CA LEU A 189 5.01 9.87 1.90
C LEU A 189 6.32 10.00 1.10
N VAL A 190 7.04 8.89 0.95
CA VAL A 190 8.38 8.88 0.36
C VAL A 190 8.37 8.64 -1.15
N THR A 191 7.27 8.19 -1.74
CA THR A 191 7.18 8.02 -3.20
C THR A 191 5.74 8.14 -3.65
N ASN A 192 5.50 8.45 -4.92
CA ASN A 192 4.18 8.30 -5.58
C ASN A 192 4.09 7.07 -6.48
N PHE A 193 5.13 6.24 -6.51
CA PHE A 193 5.20 5.09 -7.39
C PHE A 193 4.79 3.82 -6.66
N CYS A 194 3.93 3.02 -7.29
CA CYS A 194 3.60 1.65 -6.83
C CYS A 194 4.08 0.63 -7.86
N ALA A 195 4.39 -0.59 -7.42
CA ALA A 195 4.59 -1.70 -8.34
C ALA A 195 3.32 -2.03 -9.11
N THR A 196 2.17 -2.00 -8.43
CA THR A 196 0.84 -2.10 -9.04
C THR A 196 -0.08 -1.00 -8.56
N TYR A 197 -0.87 -0.41 -9.45
CA TYR A 197 -1.84 0.62 -9.10
C TYR A 197 -3.21 -0.01 -8.83
N CYS A 198 -3.61 -0.01 -7.56
CA CYS A 198 -4.88 -0.60 -7.11
C CYS A 198 -6.04 0.33 -7.50
N ARG A 199 -7.11 -0.20 -8.09
CA ARG A 199 -8.31 0.59 -8.46
C ARG A 199 -9.08 1.19 -7.27
N TYR A 200 -8.78 0.73 -6.05
CA TYR A 200 -9.30 1.26 -4.78
C TYR A 200 -8.30 2.15 -4.03
N CYS A 201 -7.28 2.70 -4.70
CA CYS A 201 -6.26 3.49 -4.03
C CYS A 201 -6.85 4.78 -3.42
N THR A 202 -6.81 4.91 -2.08
CA THR A 202 -7.21 6.12 -1.36
C THR A 202 -6.35 7.35 -1.67
N ARG A 203 -5.22 7.13 -2.35
CA ARG A 203 -4.26 8.16 -2.79
C ARG A 203 -4.18 8.28 -4.31
N ALA A 204 -5.25 7.89 -5.03
CA ALA A 204 -5.32 7.99 -6.49
C ALA A 204 -5.08 9.42 -7.02
N ARG A 205 -5.31 10.46 -6.20
CA ARG A 205 -4.99 11.85 -6.51
C ARG A 205 -3.50 12.14 -6.64
N MET A 206 -2.62 11.30 -6.08
CA MET A 206 -1.17 11.54 -6.03
C MET A 206 -0.35 10.44 -6.71
N VAL A 207 -0.77 9.17 -6.61
CA VAL A 207 0.04 8.06 -7.10
C VAL A 207 -0.03 7.93 -8.61
N GLY A 208 1.09 7.60 -9.24
CA GLY A 208 1.18 7.44 -10.69
C GLY A 208 1.11 8.73 -11.51
N GLN A 209 1.00 9.89 -10.87
CA GLN A 209 1.15 11.19 -11.54
C GLN A 209 2.63 11.55 -11.73
N THR A 210 2.97 12.17 -12.86
CA THR A 210 4.28 12.77 -13.10
C THR A 210 4.34 14.12 -12.39
N GLY A 211 4.86 14.16 -11.16
CA GLY A 211 4.98 15.38 -10.37
C GLY A 211 5.31 15.16 -8.89
N GLU A 212 6.20 16.01 -8.38
CA GLU A 212 6.63 16.30 -6.99
C GLU A 212 7.08 15.17 -6.04
N TYR A 213 6.55 13.95 -6.09
CA TYR A 213 6.91 12.88 -5.15
C TYR A 213 7.99 11.92 -5.70
N HIS A 214 8.93 12.48 -6.46
CA HIS A 214 10.21 11.85 -6.73
C HIS A 214 11.15 12.05 -5.54
N PHE A 215 12.16 11.18 -5.39
CA PHE A 215 13.15 11.33 -4.33
C PHE A 215 13.79 12.73 -4.39
N ASN A 216 13.44 13.56 -3.41
CA ASN A 216 13.91 14.93 -3.26
C ASN A 216 14.59 15.04 -1.89
N PRO A 217 15.93 15.02 -1.84
CA PRO A 217 16.67 15.08 -0.58
C PRO A 217 16.28 16.27 0.30
N ASP A 218 16.04 17.44 -0.29
CA ASP A 218 15.71 18.66 0.46
C ASP A 218 14.33 18.55 1.11
N GLN A 219 13.35 17.99 0.38
CA GLN A 219 12.03 17.71 0.94
C GLN A 219 12.12 16.71 2.09
N TYR A 220 12.90 15.64 1.91
CA TYR A 220 13.06 14.65 2.96
C TYR A 220 13.79 15.20 4.17
N GLN A 221 14.79 16.07 3.96
CA GLN A 221 15.50 16.73 5.04
C GLN A 221 14.55 17.60 5.87
N ARG A 222 13.65 18.36 5.24
CA ARG A 222 12.62 19.13 5.96
C ARG A 222 11.71 18.25 6.84
N ALA A 223 11.34 17.07 6.33
CA ALA A 223 10.55 16.11 7.11
C ALA A 223 11.36 15.50 8.27
N LEU A 224 12.63 15.16 8.06
CA LEU A 224 13.52 14.68 9.11
C LEU A 224 13.76 15.75 10.19
N ASP A 225 13.95 17.01 9.80
CA ASP A 225 14.12 18.15 10.70
C ASP A 225 12.86 18.38 11.54
N TYR A 226 11.68 18.28 10.92
CA TYR A 226 10.41 18.33 11.63
C TYR A 226 10.33 17.20 12.67
N ILE A 227 10.59 15.94 12.29
CA ILE A 227 10.54 14.81 13.23
C ILE A 227 11.54 15.00 14.38
N ALA A 228 12.75 15.48 14.09
CA ALA A 228 13.77 15.73 15.11
C ALA A 228 13.39 16.85 16.09
N ALA A 229 12.63 17.85 15.64
CA ALA A 229 12.18 18.97 16.46
C ALA A 229 10.95 18.67 17.35
N HIS A 230 10.29 17.52 17.15
CA HIS A 230 9.04 17.14 17.82
C HIS A 230 9.24 15.84 18.62
N PRO A 231 9.69 15.92 19.89
CA PRO A 231 10.04 14.76 20.73
C PRO A 231 8.89 13.78 21.01
N GLU A 232 7.65 14.22 20.84
CA GLU A 232 6.46 13.39 20.98
C GLU A 232 6.31 12.34 19.87
N ILE A 233 6.96 12.53 18.72
CA ILE A 233 6.88 11.62 17.57
C ILE A 233 7.76 10.40 17.80
N ARG A 234 7.15 9.29 18.20
CA ARG A 234 7.84 8.01 18.43
C ARG A 234 7.68 6.98 17.32
N ASP A 235 6.67 7.13 16.45
CA ASP A 235 6.35 6.19 15.36
C ASP A 235 6.31 6.89 13.99
N VAL A 236 7.16 6.43 13.07
CA VAL A 236 7.27 6.94 11.71
C VAL A 236 6.87 5.83 10.72
N LEU A 237 5.76 6.03 10.01
CA LEU A 237 5.31 5.13 8.94
C LEU A 237 5.77 5.66 7.57
N LEU A 238 6.72 4.96 6.93
CA LEU A 238 7.08 5.21 5.53
C LEU A 238 6.02 4.61 4.61
N SER A 239 5.51 5.42 3.69
CA SER A 239 4.39 5.09 2.80
C SER A 239 4.43 5.98 1.53
N GLY A 240 3.27 6.31 0.97
CA GLY A 240 3.10 7.05 -0.28
C GLY A 240 2.42 6.15 -1.30
N GLY A 241 3.11 5.89 -2.40
CA GLY A 241 2.84 4.79 -3.30
C GLY A 241 3.25 3.48 -2.64
N ASP A 242 4.50 3.07 -2.84
CA ASP A 242 5.05 1.89 -2.19
C ASP A 242 6.55 2.04 -1.90
N PRO A 243 6.99 2.22 -0.64
CA PRO A 243 8.38 2.47 -0.27
C PRO A 243 9.35 1.38 -0.73
N LEU A 244 8.92 0.13 -0.84
CA LEU A 244 9.77 -0.98 -1.28
C LEU A 244 9.98 -1.02 -2.81
N THR A 245 9.49 -0.02 -3.53
CA THR A 245 9.88 0.24 -4.93
C THR A 245 11.11 1.13 -5.07
N MET A 246 11.54 1.76 -3.98
CA MET A 246 12.75 2.59 -3.95
C MET A 246 13.99 1.71 -4.10
N MET A 247 15.08 2.31 -4.57
CA MET A 247 16.38 1.63 -4.56
C MET A 247 16.90 1.49 -3.13
N ASP A 248 17.57 0.38 -2.85
CA ASP A 248 18.09 0.03 -1.53
C ASP A 248 18.91 1.16 -0.91
N GLU A 249 19.76 1.84 -1.70
CA GLU A 249 20.60 2.93 -1.20
C GLU A 249 19.79 4.14 -0.69
N ARG A 250 18.63 4.42 -1.31
CA ARG A 250 17.75 5.53 -0.88
C ARG A 250 16.97 5.16 0.36
N LEU A 251 16.51 3.91 0.43
CA LEU A 251 15.79 3.40 1.59
C LEU A 251 16.74 3.33 2.80
N GLU A 252 17.96 2.81 2.61
CA GLU A 252 19.00 2.75 3.64
C GLU A 252 19.36 4.14 4.16
N TRP A 253 19.56 5.11 3.26
CA TRP A 253 19.81 6.50 3.66
C TRP A 253 18.70 7.02 4.57
N LEU A 254 17.44 6.87 4.16
CA LEU A 254 16.31 7.40 4.93
C LEU A 254 16.16 6.68 6.28
N LEU A 255 16.27 5.36 6.30
CA LEU A 255 16.20 4.56 7.52
C LEU A 255 17.33 4.92 8.49
N SER A 256 18.55 5.11 7.99
CA SER A 256 19.69 5.52 8.80
C SER A 256 19.44 6.87 9.48
N ARG A 257 18.97 7.87 8.72
CA ARG A 257 18.67 9.21 9.27
C ARG A 257 17.56 9.19 10.30
N LEU A 258 16.52 8.38 10.11
CA LEU A 258 15.45 8.22 11.10
C LEU A 258 15.95 7.56 12.39
N ARG A 259 16.86 6.59 12.28
CA ARG A 259 17.46 5.92 13.46
C ARG A 259 18.40 6.81 14.27
N GLU A 260 18.93 7.89 13.68
CA GLU A 260 19.73 8.89 14.41
C GLU A 260 18.86 9.75 15.36
N ILE A 261 17.54 9.80 15.14
CA ILE A 261 16.62 10.58 15.96
C ILE A 261 16.25 9.77 17.21
N ARG A 262 16.79 10.18 18.38
CA ARG A 262 16.75 9.38 19.62
C ARG A 262 15.35 9.01 20.12
N HIS A 263 14.36 9.87 19.90
CA HIS A 263 12.98 9.64 20.35
C HIS A 263 12.13 8.82 19.37
N VAL A 264 12.63 8.54 18.16
CA VAL A 264 11.95 7.65 17.21
C VAL A 264 12.19 6.19 17.61
N GLU A 265 11.13 5.54 18.07
CA GLU A 265 11.16 4.15 18.55
C GLU A 265 10.78 3.15 17.47
N PHE A 266 9.80 3.51 16.63
CA PHE A 266 9.27 2.65 15.58
C PHE A 266 9.45 3.29 14.21
N VAL A 267 10.00 2.51 13.28
CA VAL A 267 9.94 2.80 11.85
C VAL A 267 9.18 1.67 11.18
N ARG A 268 8.06 1.99 10.55
CA ARG A 268 7.17 1.03 9.89
C ARG A 268 7.16 1.27 8.39
N LEU A 269 6.96 0.20 7.61
CA LEU A 269 6.85 0.26 6.16
C LEU A 269 5.44 -0.14 5.72
N GLY A 270 4.72 0.76 5.06
CA GLY A 270 3.46 0.47 4.39
C GLY A 270 3.71 0.06 2.95
N THR A 271 3.68 -1.24 2.65
CA THR A 271 4.06 -1.79 1.33
C THR A 271 3.09 -2.88 0.85
N LYS A 272 2.90 -2.96 -0.47
CA LYS A 272 2.18 -4.03 -1.16
C LYS A 272 3.14 -4.98 -1.91
N ILE A 273 4.45 -4.71 -1.93
CA ILE A 273 5.45 -5.53 -2.65
C ILE A 273 5.46 -7.02 -2.30
N PRO A 274 5.18 -7.46 -1.05
CA PRO A 274 5.11 -8.90 -0.77
C PRO A 274 4.05 -9.66 -1.59
N ALA A 275 3.08 -8.96 -2.19
CA ALA A 275 1.93 -9.50 -2.90
C ALA A 275 2.10 -9.62 -4.42
#